data_AF-A0A1R0ZLL7-F1
#
_entry.id   AF-A0A1R0ZLL7-F1
#
_cell.length_a   1.000
_cell.length_b   1.000
_cell.length_c   1.000
_cell.angle_alpha   90.00
_cell.angle_beta   90.00
_cell.angle_gamma   90.00
#
_symmetry.space_group_name_H-M   'P 1'
#
loop_
_entity.id
_entity.type
_entity.pdbx_description
1 polymer ?
#
loop_
_entity_poly.entity_id
_entity_poly.type
_entity_poly.pdbx_seq_one_letter_code
_entity_poly.pdbx_strand_id
1 'polypeptide(L)'
;MLNISLLFWASKVTGDPRYKHIAISHAETTIQYGIREDGSTKHILSFDAETGAYIENFGGQGYSAESSWSRGTAWGLYGFIKPEDQVPYWDFRLADDERMFKDSSAASIAASGLLELAAIVPVGEKSLYANAAERILRSLTENYATWEQPEYEAILLHGTGSGTSFIDVSLIYGDYYYIEAVAKLNGWKHRIF
;
A
#
# COMPACT_ATOMS: atom_id res chain seq x y z
N MET A 1 9.64 1.63 -1.04
CA MET A 1 9.56 0.64 0.06
C MET A 1 9.45 -0.80 -0.40
N LEU A 2 8.45 -1.21 -1.20
CA LEU A 2 8.29 -2.61 -1.61
C LEU A 2 9.54 -3.31 -2.16
N ASN A 3 10.34 -2.62 -2.96
CA ASN A 3 11.48 -3.22 -3.64
C ASN A 3 12.68 -3.53 -2.73
N ILE A 4 12.72 -3.02 -1.49
CA ILE A 4 13.87 -3.25 -0.61
C ILE A 4 13.90 -4.68 -0.02
N SER A 5 12.78 -5.40 -0.06
CA SER A 5 12.73 -6.83 0.31
C SER A 5 13.69 -7.68 -0.53
N LEU A 6 13.81 -7.36 -1.82
CA LEU A 6 14.75 -8.00 -2.72
C LEU A 6 16.21 -7.81 -2.27
N LEU A 7 16.54 -6.65 -1.70
CA LEU A 7 17.89 -6.38 -1.17
C LEU A 7 18.16 -7.19 0.11
N PHE A 8 17.16 -7.34 0.99
CA PHE A 8 17.29 -8.22 2.15
C PHE A 8 17.50 -9.68 1.74
N TRP A 9 16.74 -10.16 0.74
CA TRP A 9 16.94 -11.48 0.15
C TRP A 9 18.34 -11.61 -0.47
N ALA A 10 18.77 -10.64 -1.27
CA ALA A 10 20.09 -10.64 -1.92
C ALA A 10 21.22 -10.73 -0.89
N SER A 11 21.12 -9.98 0.21
CA SER A 11 22.09 -10.08 1.32
C SER A 11 22.15 -11.48 1.93
N LYS A 12 20.99 -12.12 2.11
CA LYS A 12 20.89 -13.47 2.68
C LYS A 12 21.51 -14.54 1.76
N VAL A 13 21.26 -14.47 0.45
CA VAL A 13 21.72 -15.51 -0.50
C VAL A 13 23.18 -15.34 -0.92
N THR A 14 23.67 -14.10 -0.97
CA THR A 14 25.06 -13.82 -1.36
C THR A 14 26.02 -13.75 -0.18
N GLY A 15 25.50 -13.49 1.03
CA GLY A 15 26.31 -13.15 2.20
C GLY A 15 26.87 -11.72 2.18
N ASP A 16 26.56 -10.92 1.16
CA ASP A 16 27.04 -9.54 1.04
C ASP A 16 26.22 -8.60 1.94
N PRO A 17 26.84 -7.97 2.98
CA PRO A 17 26.11 -7.11 3.91
C PRO A 17 25.70 -5.76 3.29
N ARG A 18 26.28 -5.36 2.15
CA ARG A 18 26.00 -4.05 1.52
C ARG A 18 24.54 -3.93 1.09
N TYR A 19 23.94 -5.01 0.59
CA TYR A 19 22.52 -5.01 0.22
C TYR A 19 21.61 -4.70 1.42
N LYS A 20 21.87 -5.34 2.57
CA LYS A 20 21.14 -5.09 3.81
C LYS A 20 21.36 -3.65 4.30
N HIS A 21 22.59 -3.16 4.24
CA HIS A 21 22.91 -1.79 4.65
C HIS A 21 22.13 -0.75 3.83
N ILE A 22 22.11 -0.88 2.50
CA ILE A 22 21.37 0.01 1.61
C ILE A 22 19.86 -0.08 1.89
N ALA A 23 19.32 -1.29 2.09
CA ALA A 23 17.91 -1.48 2.40
C ALA A 23 17.49 -0.76 3.69
N ILE A 24 18.29 -0.88 4.75
CA ILE A 24 18.04 -0.22 6.04
C ILE A 24 18.13 1.30 5.89
N SER A 25 19.21 1.80 5.29
CA SER A 25 19.40 3.25 5.10
C SER A 25 18.28 3.88 4.26
N HIS A 26 17.82 3.19 3.21
CA HIS A 26 16.68 3.63 2.41
C HIS A 26 15.37 3.65 3.22
N ALA A 27 15.13 2.65 4.08
CA ALA A 27 13.96 2.60 4.95
C ALA A 27 13.97 3.74 5.98
N GLU A 28 15.11 3.97 6.65
CA GLU A 28 15.28 5.04 7.63
C GLU A 28 15.07 6.42 7.00
N THR A 29 15.67 6.66 5.84
CA THR A 29 15.48 7.91 5.07
C THR A 29 14.02 8.11 4.67
N THR A 30 13.35 7.06 4.23
CA THR A 30 11.93 7.12 3.86
C THR A 30 11.05 7.41 5.07
N ILE A 31 11.34 6.83 6.23
CA ILE A 31 10.62 7.11 7.48
C ILE A 31 10.83 8.58 7.88
N GLN A 32 12.08 9.05 7.86
CA GLN A 32 12.43 10.40 8.30
C GLN A 32 11.79 11.50 7.44
N TYR A 33 11.84 11.36 6.11
CA TYR A 33 11.42 12.42 5.20
C TYR A 33 10.07 12.18 4.54
N GLY A 34 9.62 10.93 4.46
CA GLY A 34 8.42 10.51 3.74
C GLY A 34 7.16 10.43 4.59
N ILE A 35 7.29 10.29 5.92
CA ILE A 35 6.16 10.22 6.85
C ILE A 35 5.99 11.59 7.51
N ARG A 36 4.78 12.17 7.42
CA ARG A 36 4.43 13.43 8.10
C ARG A 36 4.10 13.15 9.58
N GLU A 37 4.11 14.20 10.42
CA GLU A 37 3.80 14.08 11.86
C GLU A 37 2.42 13.48 12.14
N ASP A 38 1.45 13.74 11.25
CA ASP A 38 0.11 13.18 11.36
C ASP A 38 0.05 11.71 10.92
N GLY A 39 1.12 11.10 10.41
CA GLY A 39 1.14 9.71 9.91
C GLY A 39 0.77 9.55 8.43
N SER A 40 0.42 10.64 7.72
CA SER A 40 0.24 10.62 6.27
C SER A 40 1.58 10.54 5.53
N THR A 41 1.57 10.13 4.25
CA THR A 41 2.80 9.93 3.48
C THR A 41 2.95 10.92 2.33
N LYS A 42 4.17 11.36 2.09
CA LYS A 42 4.59 12.07 0.87
C LYS A 42 4.85 11.05 -0.23
N HIS A 43 4.53 11.39 -1.47
CA HIS A 43 4.71 10.47 -2.59
C HIS A 43 6.16 10.46 -3.09
N ILE A 44 6.69 11.61 -3.50
CA ILE A 44 8.00 11.71 -4.12
C ILE A 44 8.88 12.64 -3.28
N LEU A 45 10.10 12.18 -2.97
CA LEU A 45 11.13 12.93 -2.26
C LEU A 45 12.32 13.16 -3.19
N SER A 46 12.85 14.37 -3.20
CA SER A 46 14.03 14.75 -3.96
C SER A 46 15.21 15.02 -3.04
N PHE A 47 16.38 14.53 -3.45
CA PHE A 47 17.63 14.67 -2.72
C PHE A 47 18.73 15.12 -3.68
N ASP A 48 19.67 15.90 -3.16
CA ASP A 48 20.86 16.33 -3.89
C ASP A 48 21.77 15.14 -4.15
N ALA A 49 22.16 14.93 -5.41
CA ALA A 49 22.89 13.73 -5.82
C ALA A 49 24.35 13.70 -5.35
N GLU A 50 24.94 14.85 -5.01
CA GLU A 50 26.33 14.95 -4.58
C GLU A 50 26.45 14.88 -3.05
N THR A 51 25.52 15.52 -2.34
CA THR A 51 25.57 15.70 -0.88
C THR A 51 24.61 14.80 -0.12
N GLY A 52 23.58 14.26 -0.78
CA GLY A 52 22.49 13.51 -0.14
C GLY A 52 21.54 14.39 0.67
N ALA A 53 21.66 15.71 0.61
CA ALA A 53 20.79 16.62 1.33
C ALA A 53 19.36 16.55 0.77
N TYR A 54 18.36 16.56 1.66
CA TYR A 54 16.96 16.67 1.25
C TYR A 54 16.70 18.03 0.60
N ILE A 55 16.04 18.03 -0.55
CA ILE A 55 15.71 19.25 -1.31
C ILE A 55 14.23 19.60 -1.09
N GLU A 56 13.33 18.75 -1.59
CA GLU A 56 11.89 19.04 -1.62
C GLU A 56 11.05 17.77 -1.80
N ASN A 57 9.72 17.90 -1.72
CA ASN A 57 8.77 16.87 -2.10
C ASN A 57 7.87 17.33 -3.24
N PHE A 58 7.53 16.41 -4.13
CA PHE A 58 6.66 16.67 -5.26
C PHE A 58 5.30 15.98 -5.12
N GLY A 59 4.29 16.61 -5.72
CA GLY A 59 3.06 15.92 -6.10
C GLY A 59 3.41 14.91 -7.18
N GLY A 60 3.05 13.65 -6.96
CA GLY A 60 3.16 12.59 -7.96
C GLY A 60 1.78 12.27 -8.50
N GLN A 61 1.34 11.03 -8.25
CA GLN A 61 0.01 10.54 -8.62
C GLN A 61 -1.12 11.00 -7.66
N GLY A 62 -0.76 11.68 -6.57
CA GLY A 62 -1.72 12.25 -5.61
C GLY A 62 -2.31 13.56 -6.12
N TYR A 63 -3.41 13.98 -5.49
CA TYR A 63 -4.08 15.25 -5.79
C TYR A 63 -3.14 16.46 -5.73
N SER A 64 -2.17 16.47 -4.80
CA SER A 64 -1.14 17.50 -4.71
C SER A 64 0.10 17.00 -3.97
N ALA A 65 1.15 17.82 -3.89
CA ALA A 65 2.34 17.53 -3.08
C ALA A 65 2.02 17.37 -1.58
N GLU A 66 0.97 18.05 -1.13
CA GLU A 66 0.48 18.03 0.24
C GLU A 66 -0.72 17.09 0.43
N SER A 67 -1.16 16.37 -0.61
CA SER A 67 -2.20 15.37 -0.48
C SER A 67 -1.64 14.03 0.04
N SER A 68 -2.52 13.06 0.28
CA SER A 68 -2.14 11.73 0.78
C SER A 68 -2.76 10.68 -0.12
N TRP A 69 -2.10 10.47 -1.25
CA TRP A 69 -2.49 9.49 -2.25
C TRP A 69 -2.70 8.11 -1.63
N SER A 70 -3.85 7.48 -1.88
CA SER A 70 -4.30 6.35 -1.07
C SER A 70 -3.40 5.13 -1.21
N ARG A 71 -2.89 4.85 -2.40
CA ARG A 71 -1.90 3.78 -2.62
C ARG A 71 -0.52 4.10 -2.04
N GLY A 72 -0.10 5.37 -2.05
CA GLY A 72 1.12 5.83 -1.37
C GLY A 72 1.01 5.74 0.15
N THR A 73 -0.20 5.92 0.68
CA THR A 73 -0.54 5.91 2.11
C THR A 73 -0.94 4.53 2.60
N ALA A 74 -1.38 3.62 1.73
CA ALA A 74 -1.56 2.21 2.04
C ALA A 74 -0.25 1.58 2.56
N TRP A 75 0.90 2.15 2.18
CA TRP A 75 2.21 1.80 2.72
C TRP A 75 2.47 2.36 4.14
N GLY A 76 1.78 3.43 4.55
CA GLY A 76 1.82 4.03 5.89
C GLY A 76 0.61 3.71 6.78
N LEU A 77 -0.37 2.95 6.27
CA LEU A 77 -1.53 2.36 6.99
C LEU A 77 -2.33 3.34 7.87
N TYR A 78 -2.63 4.53 7.36
CA TYR A 78 -3.15 5.67 8.13
C TYR A 78 -4.59 5.52 8.72
N GLY A 79 -4.84 4.47 9.50
CA GLY A 79 -6.06 4.23 10.27
C GLY A 79 -6.96 3.10 9.76
N PHE A 80 -6.42 2.08 9.09
CA PHE A 80 -7.11 0.84 8.67
C PHE A 80 -8.41 0.96 7.87
N ILE A 81 -8.56 2.11 7.21
CA ILE A 81 -9.46 2.47 6.12
C ILE A 81 -10.96 2.43 6.46
N LYS A 82 -11.59 3.61 6.56
CA LYS A 82 -13.06 3.73 6.66
C LYS A 82 -13.64 4.84 5.79
N PRO A 83 -13.96 4.51 4.55
CA PRO A 83 -15.29 4.75 3.98
C PRO A 83 -16.29 3.68 4.44
N GLU A 84 -17.59 3.86 4.21
CA GLU A 84 -18.66 2.94 4.68
C GLU A 84 -18.35 1.46 4.38
N ASP A 85 -17.69 1.20 3.26
CA ASP A 85 -17.34 -0.11 2.72
C ASP A 85 -15.86 -0.51 2.90
N GLN A 86 -15.06 0.20 3.71
CA GLN A 86 -13.64 -0.11 3.97
C GLN A 86 -12.70 -0.03 2.76
N VAL A 87 -13.15 0.44 1.58
CA VAL A 87 -12.30 0.66 0.40
C VAL A 87 -12.05 2.16 0.26
N PRO A 88 -10.79 2.63 0.16
CA PRO A 88 -10.49 4.04 0.19
C PRO A 88 -10.87 4.72 -1.13
N TYR A 89 -11.15 6.02 -1.06
CA TYR A 89 -11.04 6.87 -2.24
C TYR A 89 -9.58 6.94 -2.70
N TRP A 90 -9.34 7.32 -3.95
CA TRP A 90 -8.00 7.30 -4.54
C TRP A 90 -7.01 8.29 -3.87
N ASP A 91 -7.49 9.30 -3.14
CA ASP A 91 -6.67 10.18 -2.30
C ASP A 91 -7.43 10.52 -1.00
N PHE A 92 -6.76 10.41 0.14
CA PHE A 92 -7.37 10.58 1.46
C PHE A 92 -7.65 12.04 1.83
N ARG A 93 -7.06 13.00 1.12
CA ARG A 93 -7.19 14.44 1.41
C ARG A 93 -8.14 15.17 0.46
N LEU A 94 -8.93 14.45 -0.33
CA LEU A 94 -10.01 15.01 -1.16
C LEU A 94 -11.16 15.54 -0.30
N ALA A 95 -11.74 16.66 -0.72
CA ALA A 95 -12.99 17.16 -0.16
C ALA A 95 -14.15 16.19 -0.45
N ASP A 96 -15.19 16.20 0.38
CA ASP A 96 -16.29 15.22 0.29
C ASP A 96 -17.03 15.26 -1.06
N ASP A 97 -17.13 16.44 -1.69
CA ASP A 97 -17.71 16.65 -3.01
C ASP A 97 -16.80 16.22 -4.17
N GLU A 98 -15.50 16.00 -3.92
CA GLU A 98 -14.51 15.51 -4.89
C GLU A 98 -14.31 13.98 -4.82
N ARG A 99 -14.93 13.31 -3.84
CA ARG A 99 -14.80 11.86 -3.60
C ARG A 99 -15.66 11.04 -4.57
N MET A 100 -15.21 10.98 -5.82
CA MET A 100 -15.92 10.24 -6.87
C MET A 100 -15.41 8.81 -7.05
N PHE A 101 -14.10 8.59 -7.01
CA PHE A 101 -13.50 7.30 -7.39
C PHE A 101 -12.76 6.61 -6.26
N LYS A 102 -12.96 5.29 -6.18
CA LYS A 102 -12.30 4.39 -5.24
C LYS A 102 -10.96 3.90 -5.80
N ASP A 103 -10.16 3.31 -4.91
CA ASP A 103 -8.97 2.56 -5.31
C ASP A 103 -8.91 1.20 -4.59
N SER A 104 -9.51 0.19 -5.22
CA SER A 104 -9.47 -1.21 -4.76
C SER A 104 -8.04 -1.74 -4.63
N SER A 105 -7.10 -1.25 -5.45
CA SER A 105 -5.70 -1.66 -5.39
C SER A 105 -5.02 -1.20 -4.09
N ALA A 106 -5.34 0.01 -3.62
CA ALA A 106 -4.86 0.52 -2.33
C ALA A 106 -5.44 -0.29 -1.15
N ALA A 107 -6.71 -0.70 -1.24
CA ALA A 107 -7.33 -1.58 -0.25
C ALA A 107 -6.62 -2.95 -0.18
N SER A 108 -6.37 -3.58 -1.32
CA SER A 108 -5.66 -4.87 -1.39
C SER A 108 -4.25 -4.80 -0.79
N ILE A 109 -3.50 -3.75 -1.14
CA ILE A 109 -2.17 -3.48 -0.59
C ILE A 109 -2.22 -3.34 0.93
N ALA A 110 -3.16 -2.53 1.44
CA ALA A 110 -3.31 -2.31 2.87
C ALA A 110 -3.67 -3.62 3.59
N ALA A 111 -4.64 -4.38 3.10
CA ALA A 111 -5.02 -5.67 3.68
C ALA A 111 -3.82 -6.63 3.77
N SER A 112 -3.00 -6.70 2.73
CA SER A 112 -1.78 -7.51 2.74
C SER A 112 -0.77 -7.04 3.79
N GLY A 113 -0.50 -5.73 3.86
CA GLY A 113 0.40 -5.14 4.86
C GLY A 113 -0.07 -5.33 6.30
N LEU A 114 -1.39 -5.30 6.53
CA LEU A 114 -1.98 -5.52 7.84
C LEU A 114 -1.78 -6.93 8.37
N LEU A 115 -1.86 -7.92 7.48
CA LEU A 115 -1.57 -9.31 7.85
C LEU A 115 -0.09 -9.50 8.20
N GLU A 116 0.82 -8.73 7.57
CA GLU A 116 2.24 -8.74 7.98
C GLU A 116 2.44 -8.08 9.36
N LEU A 117 1.78 -6.95 9.62
CA LEU A 117 1.81 -6.34 10.95
C LEU A 117 1.28 -7.30 12.02
N ALA A 118 0.12 -7.93 11.78
CA ALA A 118 -0.46 -8.91 12.69
C ALA A 118 0.49 -10.08 13.01
N ALA A 119 1.42 -10.42 12.10
CA ALA A 119 2.39 -11.48 12.32
C ALA A 119 3.53 -11.06 13.27
N ILE A 120 3.91 -9.78 13.29
CA ILE A 120 5.10 -9.28 14.00
C ILE A 120 4.80 -8.53 15.30
N VAL A 121 3.59 -7.99 15.48
CA VAL A 121 3.20 -7.25 16.69
C VAL A 121 2.95 -8.18 17.89
N PRO A 122 2.99 -7.66 19.13
CA PRO A 122 2.64 -8.42 20.34
C PRO A 122 1.24 -9.05 20.24
N VAL A 123 1.04 -10.19 20.93
CA VAL A 123 -0.22 -10.97 20.89
C VAL A 123 -1.46 -10.11 21.16
N GLY A 124 -1.36 -9.14 22.09
CA GLY A 124 -2.47 -8.24 22.44
C GLY A 124 -2.91 -7.31 21.31
N GLU A 125 -2.07 -7.07 20.30
CA GLU A 125 -2.37 -6.16 19.19
C GLU A 125 -2.73 -6.91 17.89
N LYS A 126 -2.43 -8.20 17.78
CA LYS A 126 -2.59 -8.97 16.53
C LYS A 126 -4.00 -8.88 15.95
N SER A 127 -5.01 -9.05 16.80
CA SER A 127 -6.41 -9.04 16.39
C SER A 127 -6.84 -7.70 15.81
N LEU A 128 -6.23 -6.59 16.23
CA LEU A 128 -6.54 -5.26 15.69
C LEU A 128 -6.27 -5.21 14.18
N TYR A 129 -5.05 -5.60 13.79
CA TYR A 129 -4.60 -5.57 12.41
C TYR A 129 -5.25 -6.69 11.57
N ALA A 130 -5.32 -7.91 12.10
CA ALA A 130 -5.92 -9.05 11.38
C ALA A 130 -7.41 -8.81 11.10
N ASN A 131 -8.18 -8.33 12.07
CA ASN A 131 -9.61 -8.06 11.87
C ASN A 131 -9.83 -6.90 10.88
N ALA A 132 -8.93 -5.92 10.84
CA ALA A 132 -8.98 -4.86 9.83
C ALA A 132 -8.75 -5.41 8.42
N ALA A 133 -7.74 -6.24 8.24
CA ALA A 133 -7.47 -6.90 6.97
C ALA A 133 -8.69 -7.73 6.50
N GLU A 134 -9.29 -8.52 7.41
CA GLU A 134 -10.45 -9.35 7.08
C GLU A 134 -11.64 -8.51 6.60
N ARG A 135 -11.94 -7.37 7.25
CA ARG A 135 -13.04 -6.50 6.83
C ARG A 135 -12.81 -5.91 5.43
N ILE A 136 -11.58 -5.49 5.13
CA ILE A 136 -11.21 -4.99 3.80
C ILE A 136 -11.38 -6.09 2.76
N LEU A 137 -10.83 -7.28 3.02
CA LEU A 137 -10.91 -8.40 2.09
C LEU A 137 -12.36 -8.82 1.84
N ARG A 138 -13.18 -8.90 2.89
CA ARG A 138 -14.61 -9.18 2.77
C ARG A 138 -15.30 -8.19 1.84
N SER A 139 -15.07 -6.89 2.04
CA SER A 139 -15.65 -5.87 1.17
C SER A 139 -15.20 -5.99 -0.28
N LEU A 140 -13.91 -6.22 -0.52
CA LEU A 140 -13.39 -6.46 -1.86
C LEU A 140 -14.04 -7.69 -2.52
N THR A 141 -14.15 -8.79 -1.79
CA THR A 141 -14.79 -10.03 -2.26
C THR A 141 -16.27 -9.84 -2.58
N GLU A 142 -17.01 -9.12 -1.72
CA GLU A 142 -18.47 -8.99 -1.84
C GLU A 142 -18.89 -7.91 -2.86
N ASN A 143 -18.12 -6.83 -2.99
CA ASN A 143 -18.57 -5.63 -3.72
C ASN A 143 -17.71 -5.25 -4.93
N TYR A 144 -16.47 -5.74 -5.04
CA TYR A 144 -15.51 -5.29 -6.07
C TYR A 144 -15.05 -6.39 -7.01
N ALA A 145 -15.30 -7.65 -6.65
CA ALA A 145 -14.82 -8.80 -7.40
C ALA A 145 -15.79 -9.21 -8.52
N THR A 146 -15.21 -9.78 -9.57
CA THR A 146 -15.88 -10.10 -10.84
C THR A 146 -16.41 -11.54 -10.90
N TRP A 147 -16.70 -12.18 -9.75
CA TRP A 147 -16.97 -13.63 -9.65
C TRP A 147 -17.98 -14.18 -10.65
N GLU A 148 -19.06 -13.44 -10.88
CA GLU A 148 -20.17 -13.82 -11.74
C GLU A 148 -20.20 -13.01 -13.06
N GLN A 149 -19.06 -12.41 -13.43
CA GLN A 149 -18.92 -11.53 -14.60
C GLN A 149 -17.84 -12.10 -15.55
N PRO A 150 -18.14 -13.16 -16.31
CA PRO A 150 -17.17 -13.92 -17.11
C PRO A 150 -16.52 -13.11 -18.25
N GLU A 151 -17.03 -11.93 -18.57
CA GLU A 151 -16.47 -10.99 -19.53
C GLU A 151 -15.25 -10.21 -18.99
N TYR A 152 -15.01 -10.23 -17.68
CA TYR A 152 -13.85 -9.59 -17.06
C TYR A 152 -12.75 -10.61 -16.77
N GLU A 153 -11.54 -10.34 -17.28
CA GLU A 153 -10.36 -11.15 -16.95
C GLU A 153 -9.72 -10.77 -15.60
N ALA A 154 -9.99 -9.55 -15.12
CA ALA A 154 -9.47 -9.05 -13.86
C ALA A 154 -10.26 -9.60 -12.67
N ILE A 155 -9.60 -9.72 -11.51
CA ILE A 155 -10.24 -10.19 -10.27
C ILE A 155 -11.02 -9.05 -9.61
N LEU A 156 -10.45 -7.85 -9.56
CA LEU A 156 -11.06 -6.67 -8.93
C LEU A 156 -11.32 -5.52 -9.93
N LEU A 157 -12.42 -4.81 -9.69
CA LEU A 157 -12.78 -3.55 -10.35
C LEU A 157 -12.44 -2.33 -9.48
N HIS A 158 -12.68 -1.12 -10.00
CA HIS A 158 -12.62 0.15 -9.26
C HIS A 158 -11.25 0.50 -8.66
N GLY A 159 -10.18 0.20 -9.39
CA GLY A 159 -8.84 0.69 -9.11
C GLY A 159 -8.61 2.08 -9.72
N THR A 160 -7.75 2.88 -9.09
CA THR A 160 -7.39 4.20 -9.63
C THR A 160 -5.87 4.39 -9.62
N GLY A 161 -5.26 4.49 -10.81
CA GLY A 161 -3.82 4.66 -10.99
C GLY A 161 -3.30 6.02 -10.49
N SER A 162 -3.99 7.09 -10.85
CA SER A 162 -3.70 8.47 -10.44
C SER A 162 -4.93 9.34 -10.68
N GLY A 163 -4.95 10.56 -10.11
CA GLY A 163 -6.06 11.51 -10.31
C GLY A 163 -6.33 11.92 -11.77
N THR A 164 -5.40 11.62 -12.69
CA THR A 164 -5.50 12.02 -14.11
C THR A 164 -5.40 10.86 -15.08
N SER A 165 -5.19 9.62 -14.62
CA SER A 165 -4.95 8.46 -15.50
C SER A 165 -5.29 7.14 -14.81
N PHE A 166 -5.85 6.20 -15.58
CA PHE A 166 -6.30 4.90 -15.11
C PHE A 166 -7.32 5.02 -13.98
N ILE A 167 -8.37 5.80 -14.20
CA ILE A 167 -9.42 6.07 -13.21
C ILE A 167 -10.55 5.06 -13.39
N ASP A 168 -10.97 4.44 -12.29
CA ASP A 168 -12.06 3.45 -12.26
C ASP A 168 -11.84 2.26 -13.23
N VAL A 169 -10.67 1.63 -13.12
CA VAL A 169 -10.26 0.50 -13.97
C VAL A 169 -9.74 -0.67 -13.13
N SER A 170 -9.64 -1.85 -13.73
CA SER A 170 -8.90 -2.97 -13.14
C SER A 170 -7.39 -2.76 -13.21
N LEU A 171 -6.69 -3.14 -12.14
CA LEU A 171 -5.25 -2.94 -12.00
C LEU A 171 -4.60 -4.25 -11.53
N ILE A 172 -3.67 -4.77 -12.33
CA ILE A 172 -3.04 -6.08 -12.10
C ILE A 172 -2.33 -6.20 -10.74
N TYR A 173 -1.77 -5.10 -10.23
CA TYR A 173 -1.18 -5.08 -8.90
C TYR A 173 -2.22 -5.15 -7.79
N GLY A 174 -3.44 -4.63 -8.02
CA GLY A 174 -4.57 -4.81 -7.10
C GLY A 174 -4.96 -6.28 -6.98
N ASP A 175 -5.04 -7.00 -8.10
CA ASP A 175 -5.32 -8.43 -8.14
C ASP A 175 -4.22 -9.25 -7.44
N TYR A 176 -2.95 -8.92 -7.71
CA TYR A 176 -1.81 -9.56 -7.04
C TYR A 176 -1.91 -9.45 -5.52
N TYR A 177 -2.10 -8.23 -4.99
CA TYR A 177 -2.14 -8.01 -3.53
C TYR A 177 -3.40 -8.59 -2.90
N TYR A 178 -4.52 -8.64 -3.62
CA TYR A 178 -5.73 -9.27 -3.13
C TYR A 178 -5.53 -10.78 -2.92
N ILE A 179 -5.00 -11.47 -3.93
CA ILE A 179 -4.72 -12.91 -3.83
C ILE A 179 -3.64 -13.18 -2.79
N GLU A 180 -2.60 -12.35 -2.73
CA GLU A 180 -1.56 -12.45 -1.69
C GLU A 180 -2.16 -12.35 -0.29
N ALA A 181 -3.04 -11.37 -0.05
CA ALA A 181 -3.69 -11.17 1.24
C ALA A 181 -4.65 -12.31 1.61
N VAL A 182 -5.46 -12.80 0.66
CA VAL A 182 -6.32 -13.98 0.86
C VAL A 182 -5.48 -15.20 1.21
N ALA A 183 -4.38 -15.43 0.52
CA ALA A 183 -3.50 -16.56 0.80
C ALA A 183 -2.81 -16.43 2.18
N LYS A 184 -2.39 -15.23 2.58
CA LYS A 184 -1.87 -14.94 3.94
C LYS A 184 -2.92 -15.26 5.02
N LEU A 185 -4.18 -14.88 4.81
CA LEU A 185 -5.29 -15.17 5.72
C LEU A 185 -5.53 -16.68 5.86
N ASN A 186 -5.36 -17.43 4.78
CA ASN A 186 -5.44 -18.90 4.75
C ASN A 186 -4.17 -19.61 5.27
N GLY A 187 -3.28 -18.88 5.94
CA GLY A 187 -2.11 -19.46 6.59
C GLY A 187 -0.92 -19.71 5.67
N TRP A 188 -0.89 -19.13 4.46
CA TRP A 188 0.31 -19.16 3.63
C TRP A 188 1.43 -18.40 4.34
N LYS A 189 2.56 -19.09 4.55
CA LYS A 189 3.74 -18.55 5.24
C LYS A 189 4.91 -18.24 4.31
N HIS A 190 4.85 -18.70 3.06
CA HIS A 190 5.91 -18.43 2.10
C HIS A 190 5.69 -17.03 1.52
N ARG A 191 6.54 -16.10 1.93
CA ARG A 191 6.56 -14.75 1.35
C ARG A 191 7.40 -14.81 0.08
N ILE A 192 6.95 -14.13 -0.97
CA ILE A 192 7.69 -14.11 -2.24
C ILE A 192 9.02 -13.34 -2.08
N PHE A 193 9.23 -12.61 -0.98
CA PHE A 193 10.54 -12.14 -0.50
C PHE A 193 10.58 -12.08 1.03
#